data_AF-A0A7Y2GDC9-F1
#
_entry.id   AF-A0A7Y2GDC9-F1
#
_cell.length_a   1.000
_cell.length_b   1.000
_cell.length_c   1.000
_cell.angle_alpha   90.00
_cell.angle_beta   90.00
_cell.angle_gamma   90.00
#
_symmetry.space_group_name_H-M   'P 1'
#
loop_
_entity.id
_entity.type
_entity.pdbx_description
1 polymer ?
#
loop_
_entity_poly.entity_id
_entity_poly.type
_entity_poly.pdbx_seq_one_letter_code
_entity_poly.pdbx_strand_id
1 'polypeptide(L)'
;RANEMSCEAIFKGTKVDGVYDKDPAKYKDAKRYDTVSYDDVLAKRLGVMDASAIALARDNNLPIIVFSLDEPGGFRGILAGEGTYTRVQG
;
A
#
# COMPACT_ATOMS: atom_id res chain seq x y z
N ARG A 1 15.86 -1.47 -6.30
CA ARG A 1 15.76 -0.23 -7.09
C ARG A 1 15.27 0.99 -6.30
N ALA A 2 14.07 1.02 -5.70
CA ALA A 2 13.60 2.23 -4.98
C ALA A 2 14.59 2.73 -3.90
N ASN A 3 15.18 1.81 -3.13
CA ASN A 3 16.22 2.15 -2.15
C ASN A 3 17.53 2.66 -2.79
N GLU A 4 17.95 2.05 -3.90
CA GLU A 4 19.16 2.46 -4.64
C GLU A 4 19.04 3.85 -5.28
N MET A 5 17.81 4.33 -5.48
CA MET A 5 17.49 5.63 -6.09
C MET A 5 17.11 6.70 -5.06
N SER A 6 17.29 6.42 -3.76
CA SER A 6 16.92 7.33 -2.67
C SER A 6 15.48 7.84 -2.75
N CYS A 7 14.55 6.96 -3.11
CA CYS A 7 13.12 7.31 -3.16
C CYS A 7 12.59 7.60 -1.74
N GLU A 8 11.61 8.49 -1.63
CA GLU A 8 10.97 8.82 -0.33
C GLU A 8 9.78 7.90 0.00
N ALA A 9 9.23 7.21 -1.01
CA ALA A 9 8.12 6.27 -0.87
C ALA A 9 8.07 5.29 -2.05
N ILE A 10 7.40 4.16 -1.85
CA ILE A 10 7.06 3.19 -2.90
C ILE A 10 5.58 3.34 -3.24
N PHE A 11 5.27 3.66 -4.49
CA PHE A 11 3.88 3.72 -4.97
C PHE A 11 3.52 2.41 -5.67
N LYS A 12 2.50 1.73 -5.16
CA LYS A 12 1.99 0.47 -5.69
C LYS A 12 0.57 0.65 -6.20
N GLY A 13 0.42 0.74 -7.52
CA GLY A 13 -0.89 0.73 -8.18
C GLY A 13 -1.51 -0.67 -8.21
N THR A 14 -2.76 -0.77 -7.81
CA THR A 14 -3.55 -2.02 -7.80
C THR A 14 -4.91 -1.83 -8.47
N LYS A 15 -5.68 -2.92 -8.61
CA LYS A 15 -7.08 -2.88 -9.08
C LYS A 15 -8.08 -2.46 -8.00
N VAL A 16 -7.65 -2.55 -6.73
CA VAL A 16 -8.40 -2.06 -5.57
C VAL A 16 -7.75 -0.78 -5.08
N ASP A 17 -8.51 0.00 -4.34
CA ASP A 17 -8.18 1.33 -3.80
C ASP A 17 -7.36 1.30 -2.49
N GLY A 18 -6.87 0.13 -2.08
CA GLY A 18 -6.01 0.02 -0.91
C GLY A 18 -5.82 -1.41 -0.39
N VAL A 19 -5.39 -1.50 0.86
CA VAL A 19 -5.21 -2.76 1.58
C VAL A 19 -6.44 -3.02 2.44
N TYR A 20 -6.92 -4.26 2.41
CA TYR A 20 -8.12 -4.69 3.13
C TYR A 20 -7.80 -5.82 4.10
N ASP A 21 -8.63 -5.98 5.13
CA ASP A 21 -8.56 -7.11 6.07
C ASP A 21 -8.82 -8.47 5.38
N LYS A 22 -9.60 -8.46 4.30
CA LYS A 22 -9.92 -9.62 3.45
C LYS A 22 -10.29 -9.15 2.04
N ASP A 23 -10.36 -10.10 1.11
CA ASP A 23 -10.61 -9.83 -0.31
C ASP A 23 -11.96 -9.12 -0.56
N PRO A 24 -11.98 -7.82 -0.93
CA PRO A 24 -13.22 -7.06 -1.09
C PRO A 24 -14.08 -7.54 -2.28
N ALA A 25 -13.49 -8.29 -3.23
CA ALA A 25 -14.25 -8.88 -4.33
C ALA A 25 -15.08 -10.10 -3.87
N LYS A 26 -14.66 -10.76 -2.78
CA LYS A 26 -15.35 -11.93 -2.21
C LYS A 26 -16.20 -11.60 -1.00
N TYR A 27 -15.78 -10.61 -0.20
CA TYR A 27 -16.38 -10.28 1.08
C TYR A 27 -16.88 -8.83 1.07
N LYS A 28 -18.20 -8.64 1.09
CA LYS A 28 -18.83 -7.31 1.09
C LYS A 28 -18.55 -6.51 2.37
N ASP A 29 -18.17 -7.19 3.45
CA ASP A 29 -17.81 -6.60 4.74
C ASP A 29 -16.29 -6.42 4.91
N ALA A 30 -15.52 -6.49 3.81
CA ALA A 30 -14.11 -6.16 3.82
C ALA A 30 -13.90 -4.69 4.22
N LYS A 31 -12.94 -4.46 5.11
CA LYS A 31 -12.62 -3.14 5.66
C LYS A 31 -11.25 -2.72 5.14
N ARG A 32 -11.22 -1.58 4.47
CA ARG A 32 -9.98 -0.94 4.03
C ARG A 32 -9.26 -0.36 5.23
N TYR A 33 -7.94 -0.49 5.27
CA TYR A 33 -7.09 0.22 6.21
C TYR A 33 -6.70 1.58 5.62
N ASP A 34 -6.74 2.65 6.42
CA ASP A 34 -6.12 3.92 6.00
C ASP A 34 -4.60 3.88 6.21
N THR A 35 -4.16 3.24 7.30
CA THR A 35 -2.75 2.99 7.61
C THR A 35 -2.60 1.60 8.21
N VAL A 36 -1.50 0.90 7.88
CA VAL A 36 -1.17 -0.43 8.40
C VAL A 36 0.34 -0.56 8.62
N SER A 37 0.77 -1.31 9.64
CA SER A 37 2.20 -1.53 9.87
C SER A 37 2.79 -2.61 8.97
N TYR A 38 4.11 -2.57 8.77
CA TYR A 38 4.80 -3.64 8.03
C TYR A 38 4.59 -4.99 8.72
N ASP A 39 4.64 -5.02 10.05
CA ASP A 39 4.44 -6.22 10.84
C ASP A 39 3.00 -6.75 10.71
N ASP A 40 1.99 -5.88 10.69
CA ASP A 40 0.60 -6.28 10.43
C ASP A 40 0.43 -6.87 9.03
N VAL A 41 1.05 -6.26 8.02
CA VAL A 41 1.01 -6.77 6.64
C VAL A 41 1.59 -8.19 6.56
N LEU A 42 2.70 -8.44 7.24
CA LEU A 42 3.36 -9.75 7.29
C LEU A 42 2.56 -10.76 8.12
N ALA A 43 2.14 -10.38 9.33
CA ALA A 43 1.44 -11.26 10.26
C ALA A 43 0.06 -11.69 9.74
N LYS A 44 -0.70 -10.74 9.19
CA LYS A 44 -2.05 -10.99 8.64
C LYS A 44 -2.02 -11.42 7.17
N ARG A 45 -0.83 -11.50 6.54
CA ARG A 45 -0.64 -11.86 5.12
C ARG A 45 -1.54 -11.07 4.18
N LEU A 46 -1.57 -9.74 4.35
CA LEU A 46 -2.50 -8.84 3.64
C LEU A 46 -2.22 -8.69 2.13
N GLY A 47 -1.28 -9.45 1.56
CA GLY A 47 -1.07 -9.53 0.13
C GLY A 47 -0.58 -8.24 -0.55
N VAL A 48 0.06 -7.33 0.22
CA VAL A 48 0.55 -6.05 -0.33
C VAL A 48 1.68 -6.27 -1.32
N MET A 49 2.78 -6.90 -0.92
CA MET A 49 3.91 -7.29 -1.76
C MET A 49 4.45 -8.62 -1.23
N ASP A 50 5.44 -9.23 -1.90
CA ASP A 50 6.14 -10.38 -1.33
C ASP A 50 6.85 -9.98 -0.02
N ALA A 51 7.06 -10.96 0.86
CA ALA A 51 7.59 -10.71 2.20
C ALA A 51 8.99 -10.07 2.17
N SER A 52 9.83 -10.43 1.19
CA SER A 52 11.19 -9.88 1.06
C SER A 52 11.15 -8.40 0.71
N ALA A 53 10.25 -7.98 -0.18
CA ALA A 53 10.11 -6.59 -0.56
C ALA A 53 9.48 -5.74 0.55
N ILE A 54 8.56 -6.29 1.35
CA ILE A 54 8.05 -5.62 2.56
C ILE A 54 9.17 -5.45 3.60
N ALA A 55 9.97 -6.50 3.85
CA ALA A 55 11.10 -6.41 4.77
C ALA A 55 12.12 -5.35 4.33
N LEU A 56 12.45 -5.31 3.04
CA LEU A 56 13.35 -4.29 2.50
C LEU A 56 12.79 -2.87 2.64
N ALA A 57 11.49 -2.67 2.42
CA ALA A 57 10.85 -1.38 2.62
C ALA A 57 10.90 -0.93 4.08
N ARG A 58 10.62 -1.85 5.02
CA ARG A 58 10.73 -1.61 6.46
C ARG A 58 12.15 -1.23 6.87
N ASP A 59 13.14 -2.01 6.48
CA ASP A 59 14.54 -1.82 6.89
C ASP A 59 15.11 -0.48 6.40
N ASN A 60 14.53 0.11 5.34
CA ASN A 60 14.93 1.41 4.80
C ASN A 60 13.93 2.53 5.13
N ASN A 61 12.94 2.29 6.01
CA ASN A 61 11.88 3.23 6.35
C ASN A 61 11.17 3.83 5.12
N LEU A 62 10.95 3.03 4.08
CA LEU A 62 10.31 3.45 2.82
C LEU A 62 8.80 3.18 2.85
N PRO A 63 7.96 4.17 3.17
CA PRO A 63 6.51 3.97 3.21
C PRO A 63 5.99 3.48 1.86
N ILE A 64 5.02 2.57 1.91
CA ILE A 64 4.36 2.03 0.72
C ILE A 64 2.98 2.63 0.61
N ILE A 65 2.68 3.28 -0.50
CA ILE A 65 1.37 3.85 -0.81
C ILE A 65 0.67 2.92 -1.80
N VAL A 66 -0.40 2.25 -1.33
CA VAL A 66 -1.21 1.34 -2.13
C VAL A 66 -2.47 2.06 -2.56
N PHE A 67 -2.73 2.14 -3.87
CA PHE A 67 -3.82 2.93 -4.44
C PHE A 67 -4.38 2.26 -5.70
N SER A 68 -5.57 2.68 -6.13
CA SER A 68 -6.16 2.20 -7.38
C SER A 68 -5.58 2.95 -8.59
N LEU A 69 -5.25 2.24 -9.67
CA LEU A 69 -4.91 2.90 -10.94
C LEU A 69 -6.10 3.60 -11.59
N ASP A 70 -7.32 3.20 -11.20
CA ASP A 70 -8.59 3.77 -11.68
C ASP A 70 -9.11 4.90 -10.77
N GLU A 71 -8.28 5.40 -9.82
CA GLU A 71 -8.68 6.44 -8.88
C GLU A 71 -9.12 7.73 -9.60
N PRO A 72 -10.26 8.34 -9.24
CA PRO A 72 -10.66 9.64 -9.76
C PRO A 72 -9.63 10.73 -9.43
N GLY A 73 -9.11 11.42 -10.45
CA GLY A 73 -7.96 12.34 -10.28
C GLY A 73 -6.60 11.69 -10.58
N GLY A 74 -6.59 10.37 -10.72
CA GLY A 74 -5.46 9.55 -11.15
C GLY A 74 -4.27 9.61 -10.20
N PHE A 75 -3.13 9.14 -10.68
CA PHE A 75 -1.89 9.11 -9.92
C PHE A 75 -1.46 10.51 -9.42
N ARG A 76 -1.83 11.58 -10.14
CA ARG A 76 -1.54 12.95 -9.73
C ARG A 76 -2.23 13.34 -8.42
N GLY A 77 -3.48 12.93 -8.21
CA GLY A 77 -4.18 13.15 -6.94
C GLY A 77 -3.44 12.47 -5.80
N ILE A 78 -3.10 11.19 -5.98
CA ILE A 78 -2.36 10.41 -4.98
C ILE A 78 -1.03 11.06 -4.60
N LEU A 79 -0.29 11.61 -5.57
CA LEU A 79 0.95 12.36 -5.32
C LEU A 79 0.71 13.67 -4.54
N ALA A 80 -0.45 14.31 -4.72
CA ALA A 80 -0.85 15.49 -3.95
C ALA A 80 -1.39 15.13 -2.54
N GLY A 81 -1.50 13.84 -2.21
CA GLY A 81 -2.15 13.37 -0.98
C GLY A 81 -3.68 13.42 -1.06
N GLU A 82 -4.24 13.61 -2.26
CA GLU A 82 -5.66 13.68 -2.53
C GLU A 82 -6.14 12.34 -3.12
N GLY A 83 -7.21 11.75 -2.57
CA GLY A 83 -7.77 10.50 -3.06
C GLY A 83 -7.57 9.31 -2.14
N THR A 84 -7.99 8.14 -2.60
CA THR A 84 -8.10 6.93 -1.77
C THR A 84 -6.84 6.08 -1.88
N TYR A 85 -6.19 5.87 -0.74
CA TYR A 85 -5.02 5.01 -0.64
C TYR A 85 -4.87 4.45 0.77
N THR A 86 -4.09 3.39 0.89
CA THR A 86 -3.59 2.88 2.17
C THR A 86 -2.10 3.13 2.27
N ARG A 87 -1.66 3.64 3.43
CA ARG A 87 -0.24 3.83 3.74
C ARG A 87 0.29 2.70 4.61
N VAL A 88 1.32 1.99 4.14
CA VAL A 88 2.08 1.02 4.93
C VAL A 88 3.32 1.68 5.48
N GLN A 89 3.48 1.68 6.81
CA GLN A 89 4.60 2.34 7.50
C GLN A 89 4.70 1.87 8.96
N GLY A 90 5.81 2.19 9.63
CA GLY A 90 6.07 1.76 11.01
C GLY A 90 6.98 0.56 10.98
#